data_AF-A0A2V7ZJE5-F1
#
_entry.id   AF-A0A2V7ZJE5-F1
#
_cell.length_a   1.000
_cell.length_b   1.000
_cell.length_c   1.000
_cell.angle_alpha   90.00
_cell.angle_beta   90.00
_cell.angle_gamma   90.00
#
_symmetry.space_group_name_H-M   'P 1'
#
loop_
_entity.id
_entity.type
_entity.pdbx_description
1 polymer ?
#
loop_
_entity_poly.entity_id
_entity_poly.type
_entity_poly.pdbx_seq_one_letter_code
_entity_poly.pdbx_strand_id
1 'polypeptide(L)'
;LFFVSAFRSALIANGIDVRGPAVDIDDIGDAPARSDGRTIVAYRSPPLSALADRLMKASQNQYAETLLKTIGLSAGAATAVNGRTAVQAILQPWGVAPSEVIQRDGSGLSRYDYVTPEALVTILAHVDRDPRLSAPFVASLPIAGRDGTLSNRMKGTDVQRTRAFGFRDDR
;
A
#
# COMPACT_ATOMS: atom_id res chain seq x y z
N LEU A 1 5.55 16.84 12.00
CA LEU A 1 6.68 17.80 11.90
C LEU A 1 7.91 17.35 11.08
N PHE A 2 8.45 16.13 11.20
CA PHE A 2 9.72 15.73 10.54
C PHE A 2 9.85 16.15 9.05
N PHE A 3 8.85 15.83 8.22
CA PHE A 3 8.85 16.18 6.80
C PHE A 3 8.99 17.70 6.56
N VAL A 4 8.21 18.51 7.26
CA VAL A 4 8.22 19.97 7.11
C VAL A 4 9.57 20.55 7.53
N SER A 5 10.18 20.02 8.59
CA SER A 5 11.54 20.41 9.01
C SER A 5 12.60 20.05 7.98
N ALA A 6 12.55 18.83 7.42
CA ALA A 6 13.48 18.40 6.37
C ALA A 6 13.32 19.22 5.08
N PHE A 7 12.07 19.53 4.70
CA PHE A 7 11.77 20.35 3.54
C PHE A 7 12.27 21.79 3.71
N ARG A 8 12.06 22.40 4.88
CA ARG A 8 12.65 23.71 5.22
C ARG A 8 14.17 23.70 5.08
N SER A 9 14.85 22.70 5.64
CA SER A 9 16.30 22.58 5.53
C SER A 9 16.77 22.43 4.07
N ALA A 10 16.03 21.67 3.26
CA ALA A 10 16.34 21.52 1.84
C ALA A 10 16.17 22.83 1.05
N LEU A 11 15.12 23.61 1.32
CA LEU A 11 14.91 24.93 0.69
C LEU A 11 16.08 25.88 0.99
N ILE A 12 16.47 25.99 2.26
CA ILE A 12 17.57 26.85 2.70
C ILE A 12 18.90 26.41 2.06
N ALA A 13 19.17 25.10 2.05
CA ALA A 13 20.38 24.56 1.42
C ALA A 13 20.44 24.83 -0.10
N ASN A 14 19.30 25.07 -0.74
CA ASN A 14 19.20 25.43 -2.16
C ASN A 14 19.02 26.94 -2.39
N GLY A 15 19.35 27.78 -1.40
CA GLY A 15 19.37 29.24 -1.54
C GLY A 15 18.01 29.94 -1.42
N ILE A 16 16.97 29.22 -1.01
CA ILE A 16 15.64 29.79 -0.75
C ILE A 16 15.56 30.18 0.73
N ASP A 17 15.53 31.47 1.02
CA ASP A 17 15.41 31.99 2.39
C ASP A 17 14.03 31.65 2.99
N VAL A 18 14.01 30.89 4.10
CA VAL A 18 12.80 30.53 4.84
C VAL A 18 12.96 30.98 6.30
N ARG A 19 12.40 32.16 6.59
CA ARG A 19 12.55 32.84 7.88
C ARG A 19 11.70 32.25 8.99
N GLY A 20 10.53 31.70 8.66
CA GLY A 20 9.62 31.09 9.62
C GLY A 20 10.04 29.68 10.06
N PRO A 21 9.55 29.21 11.22
CA PRO A 21 9.74 27.83 11.67
C PRO A 21 8.89 26.84 10.84
N ALA A 22 9.25 25.56 10.90
CA ALA A 22 8.39 24.50 10.42
C ALA A 22 7.22 24.31 11.41
N VAL A 23 5.99 24.45 10.93
CA VAL A 23 4.76 24.35 11.74
C VAL A 23 3.80 23.34 11.10
N ASP A 24 3.01 22.67 11.93
CA ASP A 24 1.85 21.94 11.43
C ASP A 24 0.72 22.93 11.17
N ILE A 25 -0.04 22.73 10.09
CA ILE A 25 -1.12 23.65 9.74
C ILE A 25 -2.25 23.61 10.77
N ASP A 26 -2.44 22.46 11.42
CA ASP A 26 -3.44 22.27 12.46
C ASP A 26 -3.10 23.04 13.76
N ASP A 27 -1.84 23.46 13.93
CA ASP A 27 -1.38 24.27 15.07
C ASP A 27 -1.49 25.79 14.80
N ILE A 28 -1.94 26.20 13.62
CA ILE A 28 -2.08 27.61 13.24
C ILE A 28 -3.53 28.04 13.50
N GLY A 29 -3.72 28.95 14.46
CA GLY A 29 -5.06 29.38 14.88
C GLY A 29 -5.90 30.05 13.79
N ASP A 30 -5.26 30.79 12.88
CA ASP A 30 -5.89 31.38 11.69
C ASP A 30 -5.18 30.84 10.43
N ALA A 31 -5.30 29.53 10.22
CA ALA A 31 -4.67 28.86 9.08
C ALA A 31 -5.31 29.34 7.76
N PRO A 32 -4.51 29.75 6.75
CA PRO A 32 -5.06 30.18 5.47
C PRO A 32 -5.79 29.01 4.79
N ALA A 33 -6.92 29.30 4.15
CA ALA A 33 -7.66 28.29 3.41
C ALA A 33 -6.80 27.77 2.25
N ARG A 34 -6.73 26.45 2.08
CA ARG A 34 -5.95 25.83 1.00
C ARG A 34 -6.39 26.29 -0.40
N SER A 35 -7.66 26.69 -0.54
CA SER A 35 -8.22 27.27 -1.77
C SER A 35 -7.56 28.57 -2.20
N ASP A 36 -6.97 29.30 -1.26
CA ASP A 36 -6.40 30.63 -1.50
C ASP A 36 -4.93 30.52 -1.94
N GLY A 37 -4.34 29.32 -1.82
CA GLY A 37 -2.98 29.03 -2.21
C GLY A 37 -2.83 28.85 -3.72
N ARG A 38 -1.78 29.44 -4.30
CA ARG A 38 -1.34 29.14 -5.67
C ARG A 38 -0.36 27.96 -5.65
N THR A 39 -0.65 26.90 -6.41
CA THR A 39 0.29 25.78 -6.57
C THR A 39 1.56 26.25 -7.28
N ILE A 40 2.71 26.09 -6.62
CA ILE A 40 4.04 26.42 -7.19
C ILE A 40 4.67 25.18 -7.81
N VAL A 41 4.60 24.03 -7.13
CA VAL A 41 5.16 22.74 -7.56
C VAL A 41 4.22 21.62 -7.15
N ALA A 42 4.11 20.60 -8.00
CA ALA A 42 3.46 19.34 -7.68
C ALA A 42 4.41 18.17 -7.95
N TYR A 43 4.55 17.26 -6.98
CA TYR A 43 5.30 16.03 -7.12
C TYR A 43 4.33 14.86 -7.28
N ARG A 44 4.53 14.04 -8.32
CA ARG A 44 3.74 12.82 -8.54
C ARG A 44 4.56 11.61 -8.12
N SER A 45 3.95 10.70 -7.38
CA SER A 45 4.59 9.44 -7.00
C SER A 45 4.88 8.57 -8.22
N PRO A 46 5.73 7.53 -8.06
CA PRO A 46 5.73 6.40 -8.97
C PRO A 46 4.31 5.80 -9.14
N PRO A 47 4.06 5.07 -10.24
CA PRO A 47 2.79 4.40 -10.45
C PRO A 47 2.54 3.33 -9.38
N LEU A 48 1.27 2.97 -9.18
CA LEU A 48 0.86 1.96 -8.20
C LEU A 48 1.58 0.62 -8.37
N SER A 49 1.90 0.21 -9.60
CA SER A 49 2.66 -1.02 -9.87
C SER A 49 4.04 -1.03 -9.19
N ALA A 50 4.78 0.08 -9.25
CA ALA A 50 6.09 0.19 -8.59
C ALA A 50 5.96 0.23 -7.06
N LEU A 51 4.88 0.83 -6.54
CA LEU A 51 4.58 0.83 -5.12
C LEU A 51 4.16 -0.57 -4.63
N ALA A 52 3.41 -1.31 -5.45
CA ALA A 52 2.99 -2.69 -5.19
C ALA A 52 4.20 -3.63 -5.13
N ASP A 53 5.21 -3.46 -5.99
CA ASP A 53 6.45 -4.24 -5.91
C ASP A 53 7.16 -4.05 -4.56
N ARG A 54 7.28 -2.80 -4.09
CA ARG A 54 7.87 -2.51 -2.77
C ARG A 54 7.03 -3.08 -1.64
N LEU A 55 5.72 -2.92 -1.72
CA LEU A 55 4.77 -3.47 -0.75
C LEU A 55 4.91 -4.98 -0.65
N MET A 56 4.82 -5.69 -1.77
CA MET A 56 4.66 -7.15 -1.80
C MET A 56 6.00 -7.89 -1.71
N LYS A 57 7.08 -7.40 -2.33
CA LYS A 57 8.39 -8.07 -2.26
C LYS A 57 9.05 -7.90 -0.89
N ALA A 58 8.99 -6.71 -0.33
CA ALA A 58 9.64 -6.39 0.94
C ALA A 58 8.69 -6.39 2.14
N SER A 59 7.39 -6.65 1.94
CA SER A 59 6.37 -6.63 3.00
C SER A 59 6.37 -5.29 3.76
N GLN A 60 6.34 -4.17 3.03
CA GLN A 60 6.50 -2.83 3.62
C GLN A 60 5.20 -2.34 4.29
N ASN A 61 5.14 -2.44 5.61
CA ASN A 61 3.94 -2.13 6.40
C ASN A 61 3.41 -0.71 6.17
N GLN A 62 4.29 0.29 6.10
CA GLN A 62 3.85 1.68 5.90
C GLN A 62 3.16 1.90 4.54
N TYR A 63 3.58 1.16 3.51
CA TYR A 63 2.94 1.18 2.20
C TYR A 63 1.55 0.54 2.29
N ALA A 64 1.42 -0.54 3.05
CA ALA A 64 0.16 -1.25 3.25
C ALA A 64 -0.87 -0.37 3.97
N GLU A 65 -0.48 0.29 5.05
CA GLU A 65 -1.33 1.23 5.81
C GLU A 65 -1.77 2.43 4.94
N THR A 66 -0.84 2.96 4.15
CA THR A 66 -1.11 4.10 3.26
C THR A 66 -2.06 3.68 2.14
N LEU A 67 -1.87 2.49 1.57
CA LEU A 67 -2.74 1.94 0.53
C LEU A 67 -4.15 1.72 1.07
N LEU A 68 -4.29 1.10 2.25
CA LEU A 68 -5.59 0.91 2.91
C LEU A 68 -6.34 2.24 3.09
N LYS A 69 -5.67 3.25 3.65
CA LYS A 69 -6.25 4.59 3.81
C LYS A 69 -6.62 5.21 2.47
N THR A 70 -5.78 5.05 1.45
CA THR A 70 -6.02 5.60 0.12
C THR A 70 -7.28 5.00 -0.52
N ILE A 71 -7.49 3.68 -0.36
CA ILE A 71 -8.72 3.02 -0.82
C ILE A 71 -9.95 3.65 -0.15
N GLY A 72 -9.85 4.06 1.12
CA GLY A 72 -10.92 4.74 1.85
C GLY A 72 -11.43 6.04 1.22
N LEU A 73 -10.69 6.65 0.29
CA LEU A 73 -11.18 7.79 -0.50
C LEU A 73 -12.44 7.45 -1.29
N SER A 74 -12.63 6.18 -1.71
CA SER A 74 -13.88 5.74 -2.36
C SER A 74 -15.09 5.79 -1.41
N ALA A 75 -14.85 5.82 -0.11
CA ALA A 75 -15.85 5.99 0.95
C ALA A 75 -15.78 7.40 1.58
N GLY A 76 -15.19 8.38 0.88
CA GLY A 76 -15.26 9.80 1.19
C GLY A 76 -14.04 10.40 1.90
N ALA A 77 -13.18 9.60 2.53
CA ALA A 77 -11.99 10.12 3.22
C ALA A 77 -10.88 9.08 3.37
N ALA A 78 -9.62 9.53 3.31
CA ALA A 78 -8.44 8.68 3.41
C ALA A 78 -8.16 8.23 4.86
N THR A 79 -9.05 7.43 5.45
CA THR A 79 -8.93 6.91 6.82
C THR A 79 -8.85 5.39 6.83
N ALA A 80 -8.28 4.82 7.89
CA ALA A 80 -8.21 3.37 8.03
C ALA A 80 -9.61 2.74 8.17
N VAL A 81 -10.53 3.44 8.85
CA VAL A 81 -11.93 3.01 8.98
C VAL A 81 -12.59 2.90 7.60
N ASN A 82 -12.54 3.97 6.82
CA ASN A 82 -13.13 3.99 5.48
C ASN A 82 -12.44 3.01 4.53
N GLY A 83 -11.11 2.85 4.66
CA GLY A 83 -10.35 1.85 3.92
C GLY A 83 -10.87 0.44 4.16
N ARG A 84 -11.07 0.04 5.42
CA ARG A 84 -11.61 -1.28 5.78
C ARG A 84 -13.03 -1.48 5.26
N THR A 85 -13.88 -0.46 5.38
CA THR A 85 -15.25 -0.50 4.84
C THR A 85 -15.23 -0.69 3.32
N ALA A 86 -14.36 0.02 2.61
CA ALA A 86 -14.21 -0.12 1.17
C ALA A 86 -13.67 -1.50 0.77
N VAL A 87 -12.70 -2.05 1.50
CA VAL A 87 -12.22 -3.43 1.29
C VAL A 87 -13.35 -4.44 1.47
N GLN A 88 -14.15 -4.33 2.54
CA GLN A 88 -15.30 -5.23 2.74
C GLN A 88 -16.32 -5.13 1.60
N ALA A 89 -16.61 -3.92 1.12
CA ALA A 89 -17.50 -3.71 -0.02
C ALA A 89 -16.97 -4.30 -1.34
N ILE A 90 -15.63 -4.38 -1.51
CA ILE A 90 -14.99 -5.03 -2.66
C ILE A 90 -15.07 -6.57 -2.54
N LEU A 91 -14.84 -7.11 -1.34
CA LEU A 91 -14.75 -8.56 -1.11
C LEU A 91 -16.13 -9.26 -1.06
N GLN A 92 -17.16 -8.58 -0.57
CA GLN A 92 -18.49 -9.17 -0.41
C GLN A 92 -19.09 -9.69 -1.74
N PRO A 93 -19.02 -8.94 -2.88
CA PRO A 93 -19.44 -9.46 -4.18
C PRO A 93 -18.61 -10.66 -4.68
N TRP A 94 -17.41 -10.90 -4.14
CA TRP A 94 -16.57 -12.05 -4.49
C TRP A 94 -16.96 -13.31 -3.72
N GLY A 95 -17.97 -13.24 -2.84
CA GLY A 95 -18.45 -14.35 -2.04
C GLY A 95 -17.78 -14.47 -0.67
N VAL A 96 -17.03 -13.45 -0.24
CA VAL A 96 -16.38 -13.42 1.08
C VAL A 96 -17.28 -12.70 2.08
N ALA A 97 -17.73 -13.42 3.11
CA ALA A 97 -18.56 -12.83 4.15
C ALA A 97 -17.72 -11.91 5.07
N PRO A 98 -18.29 -10.82 5.63
CA PRO A 98 -17.56 -9.91 6.52
C PRO A 98 -16.96 -10.59 7.77
N SER A 99 -17.53 -11.71 8.23
CA SER A 99 -17.01 -12.50 9.34
C SER A 99 -15.77 -13.32 8.99
N GLU A 100 -15.52 -13.56 7.70
CA GLU A 100 -14.39 -14.35 7.23
C GLU A 100 -13.10 -13.53 7.05
N VAL A 101 -13.23 -12.21 6.99
CA VAL A 101 -12.11 -11.27 6.94
C VAL A 101 -12.34 -10.13 7.93
N ILE A 102 -11.70 -10.24 9.09
CA ILE A 102 -11.62 -9.18 10.09
C ILE A 102 -10.30 -8.47 9.89
N GLN A 103 -10.32 -7.34 9.19
CA GLN A 103 -9.16 -6.48 9.01
C GLN A 103 -9.18 -5.36 10.05
N ARG A 104 -8.03 -5.08 10.66
CA ARG A 104 -7.80 -3.98 11.61
C ARG A 104 -6.81 -2.99 11.07
N ASP A 105 -5.80 -3.47 10.35
CA ASP A 105 -4.81 -2.64 9.69
C ASP A 105 -4.52 -3.14 8.25
N GLY A 106 -3.72 -2.40 7.50
CA GLY A 106 -3.40 -2.73 6.11
C GLY A 106 -2.26 -3.73 5.98
N SER A 107 -1.42 -3.86 7.01
CA SER A 107 -0.14 -4.55 6.99
C SER A 107 -0.16 -5.98 7.49
N GLY A 108 -1.16 -6.36 8.29
CA GLY A 108 -1.21 -7.64 8.99
C GLY A 108 -0.41 -7.66 10.30
N LEU A 109 0.03 -6.50 10.82
CA LEU A 109 0.74 -6.42 12.11
C LEU A 109 -0.21 -6.58 13.29
N SER A 110 -1.48 -6.22 13.11
CA SER A 110 -2.47 -6.32 14.16
C SER A 110 -2.72 -7.78 14.51
N ARG A 111 -2.61 -8.10 15.80
CA ARG A 111 -2.98 -9.41 16.35
C ARG A 111 -4.48 -9.71 16.27
N TYR A 112 -5.25 -8.72 15.85
CA TYR A 112 -6.70 -8.77 15.71
C TYR A 112 -7.13 -8.83 14.24
N ASP A 113 -6.17 -9.04 13.33
CA ASP A 113 -6.44 -9.45 11.96
C ASP A 113 -6.77 -10.95 11.93
N TYR A 114 -7.91 -11.29 11.34
CA TYR A 114 -8.35 -12.68 11.16
C TYR A 114 -8.83 -12.89 9.73
N VAL A 115 -8.40 -14.00 9.12
CA VAL A 115 -8.83 -14.42 7.79
C VAL A 115 -9.03 -15.93 7.80
N THR A 116 -10.15 -16.42 7.26
CA THR A 116 -10.35 -17.86 7.06
C THR A 116 -9.54 -18.33 5.84
N PRO A 117 -9.04 -19.58 5.85
CA PRO A 117 -8.41 -20.17 4.67
C PRO A 117 -9.32 -20.13 3.44
N GLU A 118 -10.63 -20.35 3.62
CA GLU A 118 -11.64 -20.35 2.57
C GLU A 118 -11.77 -18.97 1.91
N ALA A 119 -11.79 -17.89 2.71
CA ALA A 119 -11.82 -16.53 2.18
C ALA A 119 -10.55 -16.20 1.40
N LEU A 120 -9.38 -16.59 1.92
CA LEU A 120 -8.12 -16.36 1.22
C LEU A 120 -8.10 -17.07 -0.14
N VAL A 121 -8.51 -18.34 -0.20
CA VAL A 121 -8.62 -19.09 -1.47
C VAL A 121 -9.64 -18.44 -2.40
N THR A 122 -10.78 -18.01 -1.90
CA THR A 122 -11.83 -17.34 -2.68
C THR A 122 -11.30 -16.05 -3.33
N ILE A 123 -10.59 -15.22 -2.56
CA ILE A 123 -9.96 -13.99 -3.04
C ILE A 123 -8.95 -14.30 -4.15
N LEU A 124 -8.04 -15.25 -3.89
CA LEU A 124 -6.99 -15.62 -4.84
C LEU A 124 -7.56 -16.21 -6.12
N ALA A 125 -8.59 -17.04 -6.02
CA ALA A 125 -9.27 -17.61 -7.18
C ALA A 125 -10.07 -16.56 -7.97
N HIS A 126 -10.54 -15.49 -7.32
CA HIS A 126 -11.15 -14.36 -8.03
C HIS A 126 -10.10 -13.55 -8.80
N VAL A 127 -8.98 -13.24 -8.14
CA VAL A 127 -7.84 -12.53 -8.75
C VAL A 127 -7.29 -13.31 -9.94
N ASP A 128 -7.11 -14.62 -9.82
CA ASP A 128 -6.56 -15.48 -10.87
C ASP A 128 -7.43 -15.51 -12.14
N ARG A 129 -8.77 -15.52 -11.98
CA ARG A 129 -9.72 -15.58 -13.11
C ARG A 129 -9.87 -14.28 -13.88
N ASP A 130 -9.46 -13.13 -13.33
CA ASP A 130 -9.47 -11.84 -14.04
C ASP A 130 -8.05 -11.47 -14.48
N PRO A 131 -7.72 -11.54 -15.79
CA PRO A 131 -6.38 -11.20 -16.28
C PRO A 131 -5.91 -9.78 -15.92
N ARG A 132 -6.85 -8.85 -15.71
CA ARG A 132 -6.53 -7.46 -15.32
C ARG A 132 -6.03 -7.37 -13.87
N LEU A 133 -6.43 -8.33 -13.03
CA LEU A 133 -5.98 -8.43 -11.64
C LEU A 133 -4.79 -9.40 -11.51
N SER A 134 -4.87 -10.56 -12.15
CA SER A 134 -3.87 -11.63 -12.07
C SER A 134 -2.48 -11.15 -12.49
N ALA A 135 -2.35 -10.54 -13.68
CA ALA A 135 -1.06 -10.14 -14.22
C ALA A 135 -0.29 -9.16 -13.29
N PRO A 136 -0.85 -8.02 -12.85
CA PRO A 136 -0.16 -7.12 -11.94
C PRO A 136 0.03 -7.71 -10.54
N PHE A 137 -0.92 -8.50 -10.03
CA PHE A 137 -0.80 -9.14 -8.72
C PHE A 137 0.38 -10.11 -8.69
N VAL A 138 0.42 -11.07 -9.63
CA VAL A 138 1.51 -12.05 -9.74
C VAL A 138 2.86 -11.34 -9.94
N ALA A 139 2.93 -10.31 -10.80
CA ALA A 139 4.15 -9.56 -11.04
C ALA A 139 4.74 -8.91 -9.77
N SER A 140 3.91 -8.59 -8.78
CA SER A 140 4.34 -7.99 -7.51
C SER A 140 4.88 -8.99 -6.47
N LEU A 141 4.53 -10.27 -6.56
CA LEU A 141 4.87 -11.26 -5.53
C LEU A 141 6.38 -11.59 -5.47
N PRO A 142 6.94 -11.98 -4.31
CA PRO A 142 8.31 -12.49 -4.26
C PRO A 142 8.50 -13.77 -5.09
N ILE A 143 9.72 -13.99 -5.57
CA ILE A 143 10.12 -15.23 -6.26
C ILE A 143 10.99 -16.10 -5.35
N ALA A 144 10.64 -17.38 -5.30
CA ALA A 144 11.34 -18.41 -4.56
C ALA A 144 12.84 -18.46 -4.90
N GLY A 145 13.68 -18.27 -3.88
CA GLY A 145 15.14 -18.33 -3.98
C GLY A 145 15.79 -17.16 -4.74
N ARG A 146 15.02 -16.11 -5.10
CA ARG A 146 15.52 -14.98 -5.89
C ARG A 146 15.39 -13.63 -5.20
N ASP A 147 14.18 -13.26 -4.78
CA ASP A 147 13.93 -11.89 -4.31
C ASP A 147 12.93 -11.80 -3.16
N GLY A 148 12.84 -10.59 -2.59
CA GLY A 148 11.96 -10.29 -1.49
C GLY A 148 12.15 -11.20 -0.28
N THR A 149 11.05 -11.44 0.43
CA THR A 149 10.99 -12.30 1.61
C THR A 149 11.19 -13.80 1.31
N LEU A 150 11.26 -14.19 0.04
CA LEU A 150 11.56 -15.57 -0.38
C LEU A 150 12.98 -15.77 -0.94
N SER A 151 13.81 -14.72 -0.96
CA SER A 151 15.16 -14.73 -1.54
C SER A 151 16.07 -15.85 -1.03
N ASN A 152 15.89 -16.30 0.22
CA ASN A 152 16.66 -17.38 0.83
C ASN A 152 15.85 -18.66 1.12
N ARG A 153 14.63 -18.75 0.60
CA ARG A 153 13.74 -19.91 0.80
C ARG A 153 13.59 -20.68 -0.51
N MET A 154 13.41 -22.00 -0.43
CA MET A 154 13.14 -22.88 -1.58
C MET A 154 14.26 -22.89 -2.64
N LYS A 155 15.52 -22.67 -2.21
CA LYS A 155 16.69 -22.89 -3.07
C LYS A 155 16.95 -24.39 -3.20
N GLY A 156 17.20 -24.86 -4.41
CA GLY A 156 17.46 -26.28 -4.70
C GLY A 156 16.22 -27.17 -4.70
N THR A 157 15.01 -26.60 -4.72
CA THR A 157 13.75 -27.35 -4.83
C THR A 157 13.12 -27.17 -6.20
N ASP A 158 12.13 -28.01 -6.55
CA ASP A 158 11.41 -27.97 -7.83
C ASP A 158 10.63 -26.66 -8.07
N VAL A 159 10.40 -25.89 -7.00
CA VAL A 159 9.68 -24.61 -7.03
C VAL A 159 10.63 -23.40 -6.95
N GLN A 160 11.94 -23.60 -7.08
CA GLN A 160 12.86 -22.48 -7.20
C GLN A 160 12.53 -21.67 -8.48
N ARG A 161 12.64 -20.34 -8.41
CA ARG A 161 12.28 -19.41 -9.50
C ARG A 161 10.80 -19.38 -9.88
N THR A 162 9.91 -19.95 -9.08
CA THR A 162 8.48 -19.75 -9.25
C THR A 162 7.97 -18.64 -8.34
N ARG A 163 6.88 -18.00 -8.76
CA ARG A 163 6.04 -17.20 -7.86
C ARG A 163 5.03 -18.09 -7.17
N ALA A 164 4.36 -17.58 -6.16
CA ALA A 164 3.18 -18.26 -5.62
C ALA A 164 2.17 -18.51 -6.77
N PHE A 165 1.38 -19.59 -6.65
CA PHE A 165 0.43 -20.06 -7.67
C PHE A 165 1.04 -20.73 -8.91
N GLY A 166 2.31 -21.13 -8.88
CA GLY A 166 2.88 -22.02 -9.91
C GLY A 166 3.23 -21.32 -11.23
N PHE A 167 3.10 -19.99 -11.31
CA PHE A 167 3.61 -19.21 -12.43
C PHE A 167 5.14 -19.24 -12.41
N ARG A 168 5.72 -19.93 -13.40
CA ARG A 168 7.17 -19.97 -13.63
C ARG A 168 7.62 -18.62 -14.19
N ASP A 169 8.72 -18.09 -13.65
CA ASP A 169 9.41 -16.98 -14.31
C ASP A 169 10.40 -17.59 -15.31
N ASP A 170 10.07 -17.53 -16.60
CA ASP A 170 10.89 -18.06 -17.69
C ASP A 170 12.03 -17.09 -18.09
N ARG A 171 12.25 -16.03 -17.31
CA ARG A 171 13.36 -15.07 -17.49
C ARG A 171 14.57 -15.37 -16.62
#